data_AF-A0A7Z9GD22-F1
#
_entry.id   AF-A0A7Z9GD22-F1
#
_cell.length_a   1.000
_cell.length_b   1.000
_cell.length_c   1.000
_cell.angle_alpha   90.00
_cell.angle_beta   90.00
_cell.angle_gamma   90.00
#
_symmetry.space_group_name_H-M   'P 1'
#
loop_
_entity.id
_entity.type
_entity.pdbx_description
1 polymer ?
#
loop_
_entity_poly.entity_id
_entity_poly.type
_entity_poly.pdbx_seq_one_letter_code
_entity_poly.pdbx_strand_id
1 'polypeptide(L)' 'MTYHTLPAYRIVDFSGPDHARLYSANVSVNEEDVAEGVGHSKKEAEQNAAMIAFEK' A
#
# COMPACT_ATOMS: atom_id res chain seq x y z
N MET A 1 4.14 -9.17 26.24
CA MET A 1 4.99 -8.74 25.12
C MET A 1 4.07 -8.14 24.09
N THR A 2 4.09 -6.82 23.96
CA THR A 2 3.12 -6.03 23.20
C THR A 2 3.58 -6.01 21.74
N TYR A 3 2.75 -6.44 20.81
CA TYR A 3 3.04 -6.45 19.37
C TYR A 3 3.35 -5.01 18.91
N HIS A 4 4.62 -4.67 18.68
CA HIS A 4 5.07 -3.29 18.44
C HIS A 4 5.36 -2.99 16.96
N THR A 5 4.84 -3.77 16.03
CA THR A 5 5.15 -3.55 14.62
C THR A 5 4.01 -2.83 13.92
N LEU A 6 4.23 -1.53 13.67
CA LEU A 6 3.34 -0.72 12.86
C LEU A 6 3.53 -1.08 11.38
N PRO A 7 2.44 -1.15 10.60
CA PRO A 7 2.55 -1.25 9.15
C PRO A 7 3.21 0.02 8.60
N ALA A 8 4.17 -0.16 7.70
CA ALA A 8 4.78 0.92 6.94
C ALA A 8 4.26 0.87 5.50
N TYR A 9 4.02 2.04 4.92
CA TYR A 9 3.50 2.18 3.56
C TYR A 9 4.50 2.92 2.68
N ARG A 10 4.65 2.47 1.43
CA ARG A 10 5.49 3.14 0.45
C ARG A 10 4.85 3.09 -0.94
N ILE A 11 4.84 4.21 -1.63
CA ILE A 11 4.54 4.25 -3.06
C ILE A 11 5.72 3.66 -3.82
N VAL A 12 5.48 2.55 -4.52
CA VAL A 12 6.49 1.80 -5.26
C VAL A 12 6.46 2.13 -6.75
N ASP A 13 5.30 2.53 -7.28
CA ASP A 13 5.16 2.85 -8.70
C ASP A 13 4.01 3.83 -8.97
N PHE A 14 4.02 4.40 -10.17
CA PHE A 14 2.87 5.10 -10.74
C PHE A 14 2.82 4.88 -12.25
N SER A 15 1.62 4.70 -12.79
CA SER A 15 1.42 4.44 -14.22
C SER A 15 0.17 5.14 -14.75
N GLY A 16 0.04 5.21 -16.08
CA GLY A 16 -1.11 5.81 -16.76
C GLY A 16 -0.97 7.30 -17.10
N PRO A 17 -1.88 7.83 -17.93
CA PRO A 17 -1.87 9.23 -18.36
C PRO A 17 -2.28 10.16 -17.21
N ASP A 18 -1.96 11.45 -17.29
CA ASP A 18 -2.17 12.39 -16.17
C ASP A 18 -3.59 12.45 -15.62
N HIS A 19 -4.60 12.23 -16.46
CA HIS A 19 -6.02 12.22 -16.08
C HIS A 19 -6.53 10.86 -15.58
N ALA A 20 -5.72 9.80 -15.66
CA ALA A 20 -6.03 8.46 -15.19
C ALA A 20 -4.80 7.80 -14.55
N ARG A 21 -4.03 8.59 -13.80
CA ARG A 21 -2.83 8.10 -13.12
C ARG A 21 -3.23 7.13 -12.03
N LEU A 22 -2.54 6.00 -11.99
CA LEU A 22 -2.59 5.00 -10.95
C LEU A 22 -1.30 5.09 -10.13
N TYR A 23 -1.44 4.88 -8.83
CA TYR A 23 -0.36 4.78 -7.87
C TYR A 23 -0.39 3.38 -7.29
N SER A 24 0.77 2.75 -7.19
CA SER A 24 0.94 1.47 -6.49
C SER A 24 1.63 1.71 -5.16
N ALA A 25 1.04 1.18 -4.08
CA ALA A 25 1.55 1.27 -2.73
C ALA A 25 1.76 -0.13 -2.16
N ASN A 26 2.91 -0.36 -1.55
CA ASN A 26 3.19 -1.57 -0.80
C ASN A 26 3.00 -1.30 0.71
N VAL A 27 2.46 -2.28 1.44
CA VAL A 27 2.41 -2.31 2.89
C VAL A 27 3.34 -3.40 3.42
N SER A 28 4.25 -2.99 4.28
CA SER A 28 5.21 -3.88 4.94
C SER A 28 4.97 -3.94 6.45
N VAL A 29 5.03 -5.13 7.04
CA VAL A 29 4.95 -5.37 8.49
C VAL A 29 6.15 -6.22 8.88
N ASN A 30 6.88 -5.84 9.94
CA ASN A 30 8.15 -6.48 10.32
C ASN A 30 9.18 -6.51 9.18
N GLU A 31 9.27 -5.43 8.40
CA GLU A 31 10.18 -5.32 7.24
C GLU A 31 9.90 -6.32 6.10
N GLU A 32 8.78 -7.06 6.18
CA GLU A 32 8.30 -7.92 5.10
C GLU A 32 7.14 -7.28 4.37
N ASP A 33 7.22 -7.25 3.04
CA ASP A 33 6.14 -6.79 2.18
C ASP A 33 4.95 -7.76 2.25
N VAL A 34 3.83 -7.31 2.80
CA VAL A 34 2.65 -8.15 3.07
C VAL A 34 1.65 -8.11 1.92
N ALA A 35 1.42 -6.92 1.37
CA ALA A 35 0.47 -6.68 0.30
C ALA A 35 0.82 -5.43 -0.52
N GLU A 36 0.27 -5.36 -1.73
CA GLU A 36 0.35 -4.21 -2.62
C GLU A 36 -1.05 -3.81 -3.06
N GLY A 37 -1.34 -2.50 -3.03
CA GLY A 37 -2.61 -1.92 -3.45
C GLY A 37 -2.41 -0.83 -4.48
N VAL A 38 -3.37 -0.69 -5.38
CA VAL A 38 -3.35 0.30 -6.47
C VAL A 38 -4.54 1.25 -6.32
N GLY A 39 -4.35 2.53 -6.59
CA GLY A 39 -5.42 3.53 -6.55
C GLY A 39 -5.13 4.76 -7.42
N HIS A 40 -6.14 5.61 -7.65
CA HIS A 40 -5.99 6.84 -8.43
C HIS A 40 -5.28 7.97 -7.66
N SER A 41 -5.05 7.76 -6.37
CA SER A 41 -4.24 8.62 -5.52
C SER A 41 -3.33 7.79 -4.62
N LYS A 42 -2.27 8.40 -4.10
CA LYS A 42 -1.37 7.76 -3.14
C LYS A 42 -2.12 7.19 -1.93
N LYS A 43 -3.05 7.98 -1.37
CA LYS A 43 -3.85 7.60 -0.21
C LYS A 43 -4.76 6.41 -0.51
N GLU A 44 -5.37 6.39 -1.69
CA GLU A 44 -6.23 5.27 -2.11
C GLU A 44 -5.41 3.99 -2.30
N ALA A 45 -4.23 4.09 -2.92
CA ALA A 45 -3.32 2.96 -3.07
C ALA A 45 -2.89 2.38 -1.70
N GLU A 46 -2.55 3.25 -0.74
CA GLU A 46 -2.21 2.85 0.64
C GLU A 46 -3.40 2.18 1.36
N GLN A 47 -4.60 2.74 1.22
CA GLN A 47 -5.81 2.16 1.81
C GLN A 47 -6.15 0.80 1.21
N ASN A 48 -5.98 0.65 -0.11
CA ASN A 48 -6.17 -0.63 -0.78
C ASN A 48 -5.12 -1.66 -0.34
N ALA A 49 -3.86 -1.26 -0.19
CA ALA A 49 -2.81 -2.11 0.34
C ALA A 49 -3.14 -2.58 1.77
N ALA A 50 -3.62 -1.66 2.62
CA ALA A 50 -4.07 -1.96 3.97
C ALA A 50 -5.26 -2.93 4.00
N MET A 51 -6.26 -2.75 3.13
CA MET A 51 -7.40 -3.66 3.02
C MET A 51 -6.95 -5.07 2.62
N ILE A 52 -6.10 -5.17 1.60
CA ILE A 52 -5.58 -6.47 1.13
C ILE A 52 -4.77 -7.16 2.23
N ALA A 53 -3.96 -6.41 3.00
CA ALA A 53 -3.23 -6.97 4.13
C ALA A 53 -4.13 -7.38 5.30
N PHE A 54 -5.29 -6.75 5.47
CA PHE A 54 -6.26 -7.11 6.53
C PHE A 54 -7.11 -8.33 6.17
N GLU A 55 -7.38 -8.56 4.89
CA GLU A 55 -8.11 -9.73 4.40
C GLU A 55 -7.26 -11.02 4.35
N LYS A 56 -5.94 -10.91 4.52
CA LYS A 56 -5.00 -12.03 4.62
C LYS A 56 -4.88 -12.56 6.05
#